data_AF-A0A1Z5JWA9-F1
#
_entry.id   AF-A0A1Z5JWA9-F1
#
_cell.length_a   1.000
_cell.length_b   1.000
_cell.length_c   1.000
_cell.angle_alpha   90.00
_cell.angle_beta   90.00
_cell.angle_gamma   90.00
#
_symmetry.space_group_name_H-M   'P 1'
#
loop_
_entity.id
_entity.type
_entity.pdbx_description
1 polymer ?
#
loop_
_entity_poly.entity_id
_entity_poly.type
_entity_poly.pdbx_seq_one_letter_code
_entity_poly.pdbx_strand_id
1 'polypeptide(L)'
;MGKNKRSKRKQRARGSQGHDVKAAATEGNKEESSATSIGEKRKHIVTESCATSAAKRPRQETEGPSQSTQEEPSFPYPTDPDDHCESPIDSYQDVLPLLRLLRNNRQPDAFTIYDPYYCDGAVKDNFAKLGFPNVYNQKEDCYSIWTDAHKYPKFDVFVTNPPYSGDHIEKLMKHVTSKEFGNRPWFLLMPNWVHKKDYFVNLTKTLNVFYIVPRKRYVYKPPQNFRESKKSDVHKKSSPFVSMWYIYGGNEAMNNKLIQHFLRSESANSCDLARSKSALRDLRRKKR
;
A
#
# COMPACT_ATOMS: atom_id res chain seq x y z
N MET A 1 -76.50 27.93 -18.59
CA MET A 1 -75.12 28.17 -18.08
C MET A 1 -74.38 26.83 -18.09
N GLY A 2 -73.14 26.64 -18.56
CA GLY A 2 -72.25 27.49 -19.34
C GLY A 2 -70.93 26.76 -19.72
N LYS A 3 -70.68 26.61 -21.03
CA LYS A 3 -69.37 26.41 -21.71
C LYS A 3 -68.45 25.21 -21.35
N ASN A 4 -68.48 24.21 -22.25
CA ASN A 4 -67.33 23.55 -22.92
C ASN A 4 -65.89 24.01 -22.59
N LYS A 5 -64.95 23.04 -22.56
CA LYS A 5 -63.90 22.90 -23.61
C LYS A 5 -63.11 21.58 -23.57
N ARG A 6 -63.15 20.82 -24.67
CA ARG A 6 -62.12 19.84 -25.07
C ARG A 6 -60.87 20.58 -25.57
N SER A 7 -59.69 20.00 -25.40
CA SER A 7 -58.49 20.30 -26.21
C SER A 7 -57.96 19.03 -26.87
N LYS A 8 -57.32 19.17 -28.04
CA LYS A 8 -56.85 18.08 -28.92
C LYS A 8 -55.41 18.34 -29.34
N ARG A 9 -54.69 17.24 -29.69
CA ARG A 9 -53.47 17.22 -30.54
C ARG A 9 -52.22 17.86 -29.88
N LYS A 10 -50.99 17.57 -30.32
CA LYS A 10 -50.54 17.09 -31.65
C LYS A 10 -49.22 16.31 -31.55
N GLN A 11 -49.10 15.18 -32.27
CA GLN A 11 -47.79 14.63 -32.65
C GLN A 11 -47.12 15.52 -33.70
N ARG A 12 -45.78 15.51 -33.76
CA ARG A 12 -45.03 15.70 -35.02
C ARG A 12 -43.64 15.05 -34.94
N ALA A 13 -43.16 14.58 -36.09
CA ALA A 13 -41.88 13.90 -36.30
C ALA A 13 -41.10 14.57 -37.45
N ARG A 14 -39.95 13.99 -37.85
CA ARG A 14 -38.90 14.49 -38.78
C ARG A 14 -37.97 15.52 -38.11
N GLY A 15 -36.65 15.61 -38.36
CA GLY A 15 -35.67 14.88 -39.21
C GLY A 15 -34.30 15.60 -39.09
N SER A 16 -33.19 15.25 -39.76
CA SER A 16 -32.77 14.06 -40.55
C SER A 16 -31.32 14.28 -41.07
N GLN A 17 -30.54 13.21 -41.31
CA GLN A 17 -29.15 13.22 -41.85
C GLN A 17 -28.07 13.81 -40.90
N GLY A 18 -26.77 13.50 -41.00
CA GLY A 18 -26.03 12.62 -41.92
C GLY A 18 -24.57 12.39 -41.45
N HIS A 19 -23.81 11.61 -42.23
CA HIS A 19 -22.38 11.24 -42.07
C HIS A 19 -21.44 12.41 -41.65
N ASP A 20 -20.34 12.19 -40.92
CA ASP A 20 -19.07 11.81 -41.57
C ASP A 20 -17.99 11.17 -40.69
N VAL A 21 -16.99 10.56 -41.35
CA VAL A 21 -15.83 9.87 -40.75
C VAL A 21 -14.51 10.40 -41.34
N LYS A 22 -13.57 10.83 -40.49
CA LYS A 22 -12.10 10.92 -40.70
C LYS A 22 -11.46 11.25 -39.35
N ALA A 23 -10.48 10.53 -38.80
CA ALA A 23 -9.16 10.07 -39.28
C ALA A 23 -8.03 11.08 -39.01
N ALA A 24 -7.12 10.66 -38.12
CA ALA A 24 -5.70 10.99 -37.91
C ALA A 24 -5.11 12.35 -38.34
N ALA A 25 -4.38 12.98 -37.41
CA ALA A 25 -3.06 13.56 -37.70
C ALA A 25 -2.15 13.59 -36.45
N THR A 26 -0.90 13.22 -36.68
CA THR A 26 0.28 13.22 -35.83
C THR A 26 0.80 14.65 -35.53
N GLU A 27 1.40 14.87 -34.35
CA GLU A 27 2.50 15.83 -34.06
C GLU A 27 2.80 15.76 -32.54
N GLY A 28 4.01 15.93 -32.03
CA GLY A 28 5.33 16.10 -32.65
C GLY A 28 6.42 16.03 -31.57
N ASN A 29 7.59 15.48 -31.89
CA ASN A 29 8.67 15.25 -30.93
C ASN A 29 9.35 16.56 -30.49
N LYS A 30 9.71 16.70 -29.20
CA LYS A 30 10.82 17.56 -28.77
C LYS A 30 11.60 16.90 -27.65
N GLU A 31 12.66 16.21 -28.04
CA GLU A 31 13.83 16.02 -27.20
C GLU A 31 14.50 17.38 -26.97
N GLU A 32 15.01 17.63 -25.77
CA GLU A 32 16.00 18.69 -25.56
C GLU A 32 17.13 18.12 -24.69
N SER A 33 18.14 17.59 -25.39
CA SER A 33 19.39 17.14 -24.81
C SER A 33 20.23 18.35 -24.39
N SER A 34 20.74 18.36 -23.16
CA SER A 34 21.92 19.16 -22.82
C SER A 34 22.94 18.33 -22.05
N ALA A 35 24.07 18.06 -22.70
CA ALA A 35 25.22 17.40 -22.12
C ALA A 35 26.37 18.42 -21.98
N THR A 36 26.95 18.51 -20.78
CA THR A 36 28.14 19.34 -20.51
C THR A 36 29.15 18.57 -19.65
N SER A 37 29.87 17.69 -20.35
CA SER A 37 31.33 17.57 -20.39
C SER A 37 32.24 17.94 -19.18
N ILE A 38 33.26 17.07 -19.03
CA ILE A 38 34.65 17.33 -18.55
C ILE A 38 34.89 17.51 -17.04
N GLY A 39 35.82 16.69 -16.51
CA GLY A 39 36.35 16.84 -15.14
C GLY A 39 37.43 15.82 -14.72
N GLU A 40 38.14 15.17 -15.64
CA GLU A 40 39.16 14.16 -15.29
C GLU A 40 40.47 14.82 -14.78
N LYS A 41 40.91 14.51 -13.55
CA LYS A 41 42.30 14.73 -13.12
C LYS A 41 42.84 13.55 -12.31
N ARG A 42 44.09 13.17 -12.61
CA ARG A 42 44.76 11.97 -12.15
C ARG A 42 45.67 12.23 -10.94
N LYS A 43 45.82 11.16 -10.14
CA LYS A 43 47.02 10.68 -9.43
C LYS A 43 48.08 11.71 -9.00
N HIS A 44 48.45 11.63 -7.72
CA HIS A 44 49.85 11.72 -7.32
C HIS A 44 50.25 10.49 -6.49
N ILE A 45 51.40 9.92 -6.83
CA ILE A 45 52.09 8.85 -6.09
C ILE A 45 53.24 9.51 -5.33
N VAL A 46 53.51 9.07 -4.10
CA VAL A 46 54.76 9.33 -3.38
C VAL A 46 55.20 8.03 -2.70
N THR A 47 56.50 7.74 -2.75
CA THR A 47 57.14 6.48 -2.34
C THR A 47 58.12 6.69 -1.17
N GLU A 48 58.22 5.66 -0.31
CA GLU A 48 59.41 5.21 0.49
C GLU A 48 60.19 6.23 1.37
N SER A 49 60.43 5.97 2.66
CA SER A 49 61.40 4.98 3.20
C SER A 49 61.44 5.06 4.76
N CYS A 50 61.62 3.95 5.51
CA CYS A 50 62.87 3.48 6.18
C CYS A 50 63.50 4.50 7.20
N ALA A 51 63.87 4.22 8.46
CA ALA A 51 63.87 3.06 9.38
C ALA A 51 63.73 3.57 10.85
N THR A 52 63.47 2.78 11.89
CA THR A 52 64.46 1.96 12.64
C THR A 52 63.78 1.21 13.80
N SER A 53 64.47 0.22 14.38
CA SER A 53 63.98 -0.70 15.41
C SER A 53 64.26 -0.27 16.86
N ALA A 54 63.34 -0.59 17.78
CA ALA A 54 63.63 -0.74 19.21
C ALA A 54 62.62 -1.72 19.87
N ALA A 55 63.12 -2.83 20.42
CA ALA A 55 62.28 -3.87 21.00
C ALA A 55 61.79 -3.54 22.42
N LYS A 56 60.51 -3.83 22.73
CA LYS A 56 60.01 -3.88 24.11
C LYS A 56 58.90 -4.93 24.26
N ARG A 57 59.20 -5.91 25.13
CA ARG A 57 58.39 -7.00 25.74
C ARG A 57 56.88 -7.09 25.40
N PRO A 58 56.35 -8.31 25.13
CA PRO A 58 54.92 -8.51 24.92
C PRO A 58 54.13 -8.23 26.21
N ARG A 59 53.09 -7.41 26.08
CA ARG A 59 52.00 -7.29 27.06
C ARG A 59 50.87 -8.19 26.58
N GLN A 60 50.26 -8.94 27.49
CA GLN A 60 49.10 -9.77 27.16
C GLN A 60 47.98 -8.89 26.61
N GLU A 61 47.60 -9.13 25.36
CA GLU A 61 46.41 -8.54 24.76
C GLU A 61 45.20 -9.22 25.40
N THR A 62 44.49 -8.49 26.25
CA THR A 62 43.16 -8.88 26.70
C THR A 62 42.24 -8.91 25.48
N GLU A 63 41.68 -10.08 25.20
CA GLU A 63 40.71 -10.31 24.12
C GLU A 63 39.60 -9.26 24.17
N GLY A 64 39.59 -8.36 23.19
CA GLY A 64 38.48 -7.44 23.00
C GLY A 64 37.22 -8.24 22.65
N PRO A 65 36.02 -7.80 23.08
CA PRO A 65 34.79 -8.52 22.77
C PRO A 65 34.65 -8.67 21.25
N SER A 66 34.60 -9.94 20.80
CA SER A 66 34.44 -10.32 19.40
C SER A 66 33.36 -9.46 18.76
N GLN A 67 33.73 -8.67 17.76
CA GLN A 67 32.77 -7.91 16.97
C GLN A 67 31.85 -8.92 16.28
N SER A 68 30.64 -9.10 16.80
CA SER A 68 29.60 -9.83 16.10
C SER A 68 29.31 -9.06 14.82
N THR A 69 29.83 -9.53 13.70
CA THR A 69 29.33 -9.16 12.37
C THR A 69 27.86 -9.53 12.33
N GLN A 70 27.00 -8.55 12.62
CA GLN A 70 25.56 -8.72 12.47
C GLN A 70 25.33 -8.85 10.97
N GLU A 71 24.94 -10.04 10.53
CA GLU A 71 24.59 -10.31 9.14
C GLU A 71 23.49 -9.33 8.73
N GLU A 72 23.70 -8.60 7.63
CA GLU A 72 22.65 -7.73 7.11
C GLU A 72 21.41 -8.57 6.78
N PRO A 73 20.19 -8.07 7.06
CA PRO A 73 18.97 -8.84 6.83
C PRO A 73 18.83 -9.25 5.35
N SER A 74 19.20 -10.48 5.01
CA SER A 74 19.12 -11.00 3.65
C SER A 74 17.66 -11.35 3.30
N PHE A 75 17.18 -10.92 2.12
CA PHE A 75 15.87 -11.25 1.59
C PHE A 75 16.03 -12.09 0.31
N PRO A 76 15.16 -13.07 0.04
CA PRO A 76 15.24 -13.90 -1.16
C PRO A 76 14.76 -13.18 -2.44
N TYR A 77 14.60 -11.85 -2.39
CA TYR A 77 14.12 -10.99 -3.47
C TYR A 77 14.68 -9.57 -3.30
N PRO A 78 14.73 -8.75 -4.37
CA PRO A 78 15.15 -7.35 -4.28
C PRO A 78 14.24 -6.52 -3.37
N THR A 79 14.81 -5.63 -2.55
CA THR A 79 14.04 -4.74 -1.66
C THR A 79 14.65 -3.35 -1.54
N ASP A 80 13.81 -2.33 -1.34
CA ASP A 80 14.22 -0.97 -0.96
C ASP A 80 14.24 -0.82 0.58
N PRO A 81 15.37 -0.46 1.21
CA PRO A 81 15.45 -0.19 2.66
C PRO A 81 14.46 0.88 3.17
N ASP A 82 14.07 1.84 2.32
CA ASP A 82 13.12 2.90 2.69
C ASP A 82 11.65 2.45 2.65
N ASP A 83 11.34 1.24 2.12
CA ASP A 83 10.02 0.59 2.22
C ASP A 83 9.87 -0.38 3.39
N HIS A 84 10.98 -0.91 3.95
CA HIS A 84 10.95 -1.79 5.12
C HIS A 84 10.46 -1.01 6.35
N CYS A 85 9.19 -1.23 6.69
CA CYS A 85 8.45 -0.54 7.73
C CYS A 85 7.27 -1.38 8.20
N GLU A 86 7.30 -1.83 9.46
CA GLU A 86 6.17 -2.52 10.09
C GLU A 86 4.99 -1.57 10.29
N SER A 87 3.78 -2.07 9.99
CA SER A 87 2.55 -1.32 10.19
C SER A 87 2.21 -1.26 11.69
N PRO A 88 1.88 -0.09 12.24
CA PRO A 88 1.62 0.04 13.67
C PRO A 88 0.26 -0.57 14.05
N ILE A 89 0.13 -1.08 15.28
CA ILE A 89 -1.06 -1.81 15.74
C ILE A 89 -2.38 -1.02 15.67
N ASP A 90 -2.32 0.31 15.79
CA ASP A 90 -3.46 1.22 15.66
C ASP A 90 -4.06 1.18 14.24
N SER A 91 -3.24 1.01 13.20
CA SER A 91 -3.71 0.84 11.83
C SER A 91 -4.61 -0.39 11.67
N TYR A 92 -4.26 -1.52 12.31
CA TYR A 92 -5.10 -2.72 12.33
C TYR A 92 -6.33 -2.57 13.25
N GLN A 93 -6.25 -1.79 14.33
CA GLN A 93 -7.40 -1.47 15.20
C GLN A 93 -8.50 -0.69 14.46
N ASP A 94 -8.14 0.21 13.54
CA ASP A 94 -9.11 0.99 12.76
C ASP A 94 -9.99 0.14 11.82
N VAL A 95 -9.48 -1.02 11.35
CA VAL A 95 -10.23 -1.99 10.54
C VAL A 95 -10.74 -3.21 11.33
N LEU A 96 -10.40 -3.31 12.62
CA LEU A 96 -10.75 -4.45 13.47
C LEU A 96 -12.26 -4.76 13.56
N PRO A 97 -13.19 -3.79 13.62
CA PRO A 97 -14.62 -4.07 13.57
C PRO A 97 -15.03 -4.79 12.29
N LEU A 98 -14.42 -4.42 11.16
CA LEU A 98 -14.70 -5.01 9.85
C LEU A 98 -14.19 -6.45 9.77
N LEU A 99 -12.99 -6.73 10.27
CA LEU A 99 -12.44 -8.08 10.35
C LEU A 99 -13.29 -8.97 11.26
N ARG A 100 -13.79 -8.45 12.39
CA ARG A 100 -14.72 -9.16 13.27
C ARG A 100 -16.04 -9.50 12.58
N LEU A 101 -16.58 -8.59 11.76
CA LEU A 101 -17.78 -8.85 10.95
C LEU A 101 -17.54 -9.95 9.90
N LEU A 102 -16.39 -9.95 9.20
CA LEU A 102 -16.04 -10.98 8.21
C LEU A 102 -15.76 -12.34 8.84
N ARG A 103 -15.17 -12.37 10.04
CA ARG A 103 -15.03 -13.60 10.83
C ARG A 103 -16.38 -14.15 11.24
N ASN A 104 -17.32 -13.27 11.61
CA ASN A 104 -18.59 -13.64 12.22
C ASN A 104 -18.34 -14.51 13.48
N ASN A 105 -19.22 -15.47 13.77
CA ASN A 105 -19.09 -16.39 14.91
C ASN A 105 -18.05 -17.51 14.73
N ARG A 106 -17.16 -17.43 13.72
CA ARG A 106 -16.08 -18.41 13.55
C ARG A 106 -15.03 -18.25 14.65
N GLN A 107 -14.40 -19.36 15.01
CA GLN A 107 -13.29 -19.35 15.96
C GLN A 107 -12.10 -18.52 15.42
N PRO A 108 -11.27 -17.91 16.28
CA PRO A 108 -10.17 -17.03 15.88
C PRO A 108 -9.14 -17.67 14.94
N ASP A 109 -8.90 -18.98 15.10
CA ASP A 109 -8.02 -19.81 14.28
C ASP A 109 -8.64 -20.21 12.93
N ALA A 110 -9.96 -20.42 12.89
CA ALA A 110 -10.75 -20.73 11.70
C ALA A 110 -11.00 -19.53 10.76
N PHE A 111 -10.24 -18.44 10.90
CA PHE A 111 -10.28 -17.27 10.04
C PHE A 111 -8.87 -16.82 9.67
N THR A 112 -8.53 -16.94 8.39
CA THR A 112 -7.15 -16.75 7.92
C THR A 112 -7.00 -15.38 7.25
N ILE A 113 -6.08 -14.56 7.76
CA ILE A 113 -5.62 -13.33 7.12
C ILE A 113 -4.40 -13.64 6.24
N TYR A 114 -4.35 -13.10 5.02
CA TYR A 114 -3.15 -13.13 4.19
C TYR A 114 -2.55 -11.71 4.07
N ASP A 115 -1.32 -11.54 4.55
CA ASP A 115 -0.47 -10.39 4.27
C ASP A 115 0.76 -10.85 3.46
N PRO A 116 0.81 -10.60 2.14
CA PRO A 116 1.90 -11.05 1.28
C PRO A 116 3.21 -10.24 1.40
N TYR A 117 3.19 -9.05 1.99
CA TYR A 117 4.35 -8.18 2.03
C TYR A 117 5.08 -8.35 3.37
N TYR A 118 6.14 -9.15 3.36
CA TYR A 118 6.93 -9.45 4.56
C TYR A 118 8.01 -8.40 4.81
N CYS A 119 8.04 -7.88 6.04
CA CYS A 119 9.03 -6.94 6.57
C CYS A 119 9.91 -7.68 7.60
N ASP A 120 9.46 -7.77 8.86
CA ASP A 120 10.10 -8.58 9.92
C ASP A 120 9.09 -9.58 10.55
N GLY A 121 7.80 -9.42 10.26
CA GLY A 121 6.73 -10.35 10.63
C GLY A 121 5.85 -9.88 11.80
N ALA A 122 6.04 -8.65 12.30
CA ALA A 122 5.31 -8.13 13.45
C ALA A 122 3.80 -8.00 13.23
N VAL A 123 3.35 -8.01 11.96
CA VAL A 123 1.93 -8.18 11.58
C VAL A 123 1.27 -9.41 12.23
N LYS A 124 1.97 -10.54 12.35
CA LYS A 124 1.45 -11.76 13.01
C LYS A 124 1.14 -11.49 14.49
N ASP A 125 2.12 -10.95 15.21
CA ASP A 125 1.99 -10.59 16.62
C ASP A 125 0.89 -9.55 16.86
N ASN A 126 0.81 -8.54 16.00
CA ASN A 126 -0.19 -7.49 16.09
C ASN A 126 -1.60 -8.06 15.91
N PHE A 127 -1.85 -8.89 14.90
CA PHE A 127 -3.15 -9.52 14.71
C PHE A 127 -3.48 -10.55 15.80
N ALA A 128 -2.51 -11.33 16.27
CA ALA A 128 -2.69 -12.24 17.40
C ALA A 128 -3.18 -11.50 18.65
N LYS A 129 -2.56 -10.36 19.00
CA LYS A 129 -2.99 -9.46 20.11
C LYS A 129 -4.39 -8.88 19.91
N LEU A 130 -4.86 -8.74 18.66
CA LEU A 130 -6.21 -8.27 18.32
C LEU A 130 -7.25 -9.41 18.20
N GLY A 131 -6.85 -10.65 18.45
CA GLY A 131 -7.71 -11.84 18.43
C GLY A 131 -7.83 -12.50 17.06
N PHE A 132 -6.81 -12.39 16.21
CA PHE A 132 -6.70 -12.99 14.88
C PHE A 132 -5.34 -13.72 14.75
N PRO A 133 -5.15 -14.88 15.40
CA PRO A 133 -3.86 -15.55 15.46
C PRO A 133 -3.42 -16.20 14.14
N ASN A 134 -4.35 -16.51 13.23
CA ASN A 134 -4.06 -17.18 11.98
C ASN A 134 -3.76 -16.17 10.85
N VAL A 135 -2.48 -15.87 10.66
CA VAL A 135 -1.97 -14.92 9.66
C VAL A 135 -0.88 -15.57 8.80
N TYR A 136 -1.13 -15.71 7.50
CA TYR A 136 -0.09 -16.03 6.53
C TYR A 136 0.68 -14.75 6.18
N ASN A 137 1.94 -14.69 6.59
CA ASN A 137 2.91 -13.67 6.20
C ASN A 137 4.29 -14.33 6.26
N GLN A 138 4.92 -14.58 5.11
CA GLN A 138 6.15 -15.36 5.03
C GLN A 138 7.19 -14.60 4.22
N LYS A 139 8.48 -14.84 4.51
CA LYS A 139 9.63 -14.20 3.85
C LYS A 139 9.86 -14.80 2.45
N GLU A 140 8.87 -14.63 1.59
CA GLU A 140 8.74 -15.23 0.25
C GLU A 140 8.48 -14.12 -0.78
N ASP A 141 8.95 -14.29 -2.02
CA ASP A 141 8.55 -13.39 -3.11
C ASP A 141 7.07 -13.62 -3.45
N CYS A 142 6.21 -12.75 -2.95
CA CYS A 142 4.77 -12.88 -3.15
C CYS A 142 4.36 -12.84 -4.63
N TYR A 143 5.11 -12.17 -5.51
CA TYR A 143 4.80 -12.16 -6.95
C TYR A 143 4.99 -13.55 -7.57
N SER A 144 6.02 -14.28 -7.16
CA SER A 144 6.23 -15.68 -7.52
C SER A 144 5.21 -16.63 -6.86
N ILE A 145 4.73 -16.32 -5.65
CA ILE A 145 3.65 -17.11 -5.01
C ILE A 145 2.29 -16.91 -5.70
N TRP A 146 2.01 -15.71 -6.24
CA TRP A 146 0.74 -15.41 -6.89
C TRP A 146 0.56 -16.05 -8.28
N THR A 147 1.66 -16.49 -8.92
CA THR A 147 1.61 -17.21 -10.21
C THR A 147 1.50 -18.74 -10.03
N ASP A 148 1.80 -19.27 -8.84
CA ASP A 148 1.78 -20.70 -8.53
C ASP A 148 0.54 -21.07 -7.70
N ALA A 149 -0.48 -21.63 -8.36
CA ALA A 149 -1.73 -22.03 -7.73
C ALA A 149 -1.59 -23.11 -6.63
N HIS A 150 -0.47 -23.83 -6.58
CA HIS A 150 -0.19 -24.82 -5.52
C HIS A 150 0.44 -24.19 -4.27
N LYS A 151 1.16 -23.07 -4.44
CA LYS A 151 1.74 -22.29 -3.32
C LYS A 151 0.81 -21.19 -2.81
N TYR A 152 -0.09 -20.69 -3.66
CA TYR A 152 -0.97 -19.59 -3.30
C TYR A 152 -1.87 -19.94 -2.10
N PRO A 153 -1.77 -19.22 -0.96
CA PRO A 153 -2.39 -19.66 0.28
C PRO A 153 -3.92 -19.59 0.21
N LYS A 154 -4.57 -20.46 0.98
CA LYS A 154 -6.02 -20.34 1.26
C LYS A 154 -6.20 -19.31 2.37
N PHE A 155 -7.06 -18.31 2.13
CA PHE A 155 -7.35 -17.24 3.09
C PHE A 155 -8.78 -16.73 2.97
N ASP A 156 -9.28 -16.12 4.04
CA ASP A 156 -10.60 -15.49 4.11
C ASP A 156 -10.59 -14.04 3.67
N VAL A 157 -9.54 -13.31 4.05
CA VAL A 157 -9.38 -11.88 3.76
C VAL A 157 -7.92 -11.57 3.50
N PHE A 158 -7.70 -10.71 2.52
CA PHE A 158 -6.39 -10.19 2.17
C PHE A 158 -6.19 -8.83 2.88
N VAL A 159 -5.21 -8.70 3.76
CA VAL A 159 -4.98 -7.48 4.54
C VAL A 159 -3.49 -7.16 4.49
N THR A 160 -3.12 -5.97 4.01
CA THR A 160 -1.70 -5.65 3.82
C THR A 160 -1.39 -4.16 3.74
N ASN A 161 -0.11 -3.84 3.92
CA ASN A 161 0.52 -2.56 3.63
C ASN A 161 1.68 -2.81 2.64
N PRO A 162 1.50 -2.58 1.33
CA PRO A 162 2.57 -2.83 0.35
C PRO A 162 3.74 -1.86 0.51
N PRO A 163 4.92 -2.18 -0.06
CA PRO A 163 5.94 -1.20 -0.40
C PRO A 163 5.34 -0.03 -1.21
N TYR A 164 5.78 1.19 -0.93
CA TYR A 164 5.27 2.40 -1.57
C TYR A 164 6.16 2.91 -2.71
N SER A 165 7.38 2.38 -2.86
CA SER A 165 8.24 2.61 -4.03
C SER A 165 7.83 1.75 -5.24
N GLY A 166 8.55 1.94 -6.35
CA GLY A 166 8.47 1.10 -7.54
C GLY A 166 7.07 0.96 -8.14
N ASP A 167 6.76 -0.24 -8.63
CA ASP A 167 5.47 -0.62 -9.21
C ASP A 167 4.65 -1.54 -8.27
N HIS A 168 5.07 -1.71 -7.01
CA HIS A 168 4.51 -2.68 -6.06
C HIS A 168 3.01 -2.50 -5.85
N ILE A 169 2.54 -1.26 -5.71
CA ILE A 169 1.11 -0.93 -5.58
C ILE A 169 0.33 -1.27 -6.86
N GLU A 170 0.91 -1.06 -8.04
CA GLU A 170 0.24 -1.38 -9.30
C GLU A 170 0.14 -2.91 -9.51
N LYS A 171 1.21 -3.66 -9.20
CA LYS A 171 1.20 -5.13 -9.19
C LYS A 171 0.18 -5.67 -8.20
N LEU A 172 0.12 -5.12 -6.99
CA LEU A 172 -0.91 -5.44 -5.98
C LEU A 172 -2.32 -5.21 -6.55
N MET A 173 -2.58 -4.04 -7.12
CA MET A 173 -3.90 -3.72 -7.67
C MET A 173 -4.29 -4.65 -8.83
N LYS A 174 -3.35 -5.00 -9.71
CA LYS A 174 -3.56 -6.00 -10.78
C LYS A 174 -3.93 -7.36 -10.20
N HIS A 175 -3.27 -7.79 -9.11
CA HIS A 175 -3.58 -9.03 -8.43
C HIS A 175 -4.98 -9.02 -7.78
N VAL A 176 -5.27 -8.07 -6.87
CA VAL A 176 -6.55 -8.07 -6.11
C VAL A 176 -7.80 -7.74 -6.93
N THR A 177 -7.64 -7.48 -8.23
CA THR A 177 -8.72 -7.27 -9.21
C THR A 177 -8.69 -8.29 -10.35
N SER A 178 -7.80 -9.28 -10.29
CA SER A 178 -7.71 -10.35 -11.29
C SER A 178 -8.87 -11.36 -11.16
N LYS A 179 -9.11 -12.15 -12.21
CA LYS A 179 -10.16 -13.19 -12.20
C LYS A 179 -9.82 -14.33 -11.23
N GLU A 180 -8.52 -14.62 -11.12
CA GLU A 180 -7.90 -15.63 -10.29
C GLU A 180 -7.96 -15.24 -8.80
N PHE A 181 -7.83 -13.94 -8.50
CA PHE A 181 -8.13 -13.43 -7.17
C PHE A 181 -9.63 -13.51 -6.86
N GLY A 182 -10.46 -13.12 -7.83
CA GLY A 182 -11.92 -13.20 -7.75
C GLY A 182 -12.51 -12.22 -6.74
N ASN A 183 -13.67 -12.58 -6.18
CA ASN A 183 -14.47 -11.70 -5.32
C ASN A 183 -14.15 -11.83 -3.82
N ARG A 184 -12.87 -12.03 -3.46
CA ARG A 184 -12.44 -12.10 -2.06
C ARG A 184 -12.35 -10.69 -1.44
N PRO A 185 -12.64 -10.53 -0.14
CA PRO A 185 -12.50 -9.25 0.53
C PRO A 185 -11.00 -8.88 0.65
N TRP A 186 -10.68 -7.62 0.41
CA TRP A 186 -9.34 -7.07 0.55
C TRP A 186 -9.34 -5.70 1.23
N PHE A 187 -8.36 -5.49 2.10
CA PHE A 187 -8.17 -4.32 2.95
C PHE A 187 -6.71 -3.86 2.73
N LEU A 188 -6.50 -2.76 2.01
CA LEU A 188 -5.16 -2.32 1.59
C LEU A 188 -4.83 -0.98 2.24
N LEU A 189 -3.77 -0.95 3.05
CA LEU A 189 -3.25 0.27 3.66
C LEU A 189 -2.31 0.95 2.68
N MET A 190 -2.79 1.99 1.99
CA MET A 190 -2.07 2.60 0.87
C MET A 190 -2.02 4.13 0.95
N PRO A 191 -1.07 4.80 0.28
CA PRO A 191 -1.00 6.25 0.25
C PRO A 191 -2.30 6.90 -0.23
N ASN A 192 -2.63 8.06 0.34
CA ASN A 192 -3.86 8.79 0.02
C ASN A 192 -3.89 9.39 -1.41
N TRP A 193 -2.86 9.15 -2.24
CA TRP A 193 -2.80 9.52 -3.65
C TRP A 193 -3.19 8.38 -4.61
N VAL A 194 -3.16 7.10 -4.18
CA VAL A 194 -3.39 5.93 -5.05
C VAL A 194 -4.75 5.98 -5.74
N HIS A 195 -5.81 6.44 -5.06
CA HIS A 195 -7.16 6.53 -5.64
C HIS A 195 -7.27 7.42 -6.90
N LYS A 196 -6.25 8.25 -7.17
CA LYS A 196 -6.16 9.16 -8.33
C LYS A 196 -5.36 8.60 -9.51
N LYS A 197 -4.64 7.48 -9.33
CA LYS A 197 -3.80 6.89 -10.39
C LYS A 197 -4.65 6.12 -11.39
N ASP A 198 -4.27 6.15 -12.66
CA ASP A 198 -5.05 5.56 -13.74
C ASP A 198 -5.21 4.04 -13.60
N TYR A 199 -4.16 3.32 -13.17
CA TYR A 199 -4.28 1.89 -12.86
C TYR A 199 -5.38 1.64 -11.84
N PHE A 200 -5.46 2.43 -10.77
CA PHE A 200 -6.48 2.26 -9.74
C PHE A 200 -7.86 2.65 -10.25
N VAL A 201 -7.98 3.78 -10.99
CA VAL A 201 -9.24 4.22 -11.61
C VAL A 201 -9.81 3.15 -12.53
N ASN A 202 -8.98 2.51 -13.35
CA ASN A 202 -9.39 1.54 -14.33
C ASN A 202 -9.70 0.17 -13.70
N LEU A 203 -8.79 -0.34 -12.85
CA LEU A 203 -8.93 -1.67 -12.21
C LEU A 203 -10.10 -1.71 -11.20
N THR A 204 -10.42 -0.60 -10.54
CA THR A 204 -11.57 -0.55 -9.61
C THR A 204 -12.84 0.04 -10.22
N LYS A 205 -12.94 0.21 -11.54
CA LYS A 205 -14.08 0.89 -12.19
C LYS A 205 -15.44 0.22 -11.91
N THR A 206 -15.44 -1.10 -11.76
CA THR A 206 -16.62 -1.92 -11.45
C THR A 206 -16.75 -2.27 -9.96
N LEU A 207 -15.82 -1.80 -9.12
CA LEU A 207 -15.75 -2.15 -7.70
C LEU A 207 -16.20 -0.98 -6.82
N ASN A 208 -17.14 -1.24 -5.92
CA ASN A 208 -17.66 -0.26 -4.96
C ASN A 208 -16.69 -0.03 -3.78
N VAL A 209 -15.43 0.30 -4.06
CA VAL A 209 -14.35 0.49 -3.07
C VAL A 209 -14.66 1.70 -2.18
N PHE A 210 -14.63 1.47 -0.87
CA PHE A 210 -14.77 2.51 0.15
C PHE A 210 -13.46 2.67 0.95
N TYR A 211 -13.40 3.70 1.77
CA TYR A 211 -12.17 4.12 2.43
C TYR A 211 -12.41 4.43 3.92
N ILE A 212 -11.46 4.01 4.76
CA ILE A 212 -11.36 4.44 6.17
C ILE A 212 -10.11 5.32 6.27
N VAL A 213 -10.31 6.58 6.68
CA VAL A 213 -9.30 7.64 6.71
C VAL A 213 -9.00 7.97 8.18
N PRO A 214 -7.79 7.67 8.69
CA PRO A 214 -7.48 7.93 10.09
C PRO A 214 -7.40 9.43 10.38
N ARG A 215 -7.84 9.83 11.59
CA ARG A 215 -7.74 11.23 12.03
C ARG A 215 -6.31 11.62 12.38
N LYS A 216 -5.52 10.67 12.87
CA LYS A 216 -4.08 10.78 13.12
C LYS A 216 -3.31 10.05 12.02
N ARG A 217 -2.06 10.44 11.77
CA ARG A 217 -1.18 9.74 10.82
C ARG A 217 -0.57 8.51 11.50
N TYR A 218 -0.57 7.37 10.82
CA TYR A 218 0.16 6.18 11.26
C TYR A 218 1.67 6.43 11.31
N VAL A 219 2.32 5.88 12.35
CA VAL A 219 3.75 6.03 12.65
C VAL A 219 4.43 4.68 12.40
N TYR A 220 5.01 4.55 11.20
CA TYR A 220 5.66 3.32 10.74
C TYR A 220 7.04 3.16 11.37
N LYS A 221 7.35 1.94 11.81
CA LYS A 221 8.65 1.64 12.42
C LYS A 221 9.48 0.78 11.46
N PRO A 222 10.67 1.23 11.01
CA PRO A 222 11.60 0.32 10.35
C PRO A 222 12.04 -0.78 11.33
N PRO A 223 12.40 -1.98 10.85
CA PRO A 223 13.03 -2.99 11.70
C PRO A 223 14.32 -2.48 12.33
N GLN A 224 14.76 -3.14 13.40
CA GLN A 224 16.01 -2.78 14.06
C GLN A 224 17.18 -2.94 13.07
N ASN A 225 18.07 -1.94 13.04
CA ASN A 225 19.25 -1.85 12.16
C ASN A 225 18.98 -1.78 10.64
N PHE A 226 17.73 -1.65 10.18
CA PHE A 226 17.40 -1.69 8.74
C PHE A 226 17.71 -0.40 7.95
N ARG A 227 17.98 0.72 8.62
CA ARG A 227 18.28 2.00 7.95
C ARG A 227 19.52 2.65 8.53
N GLU A 228 20.39 3.13 7.65
CA GLU A 228 21.48 4.04 8.01
C GLU A 228 20.94 5.24 8.80
N SER A 229 21.66 5.61 9.87
CA SER A 229 21.27 6.70 10.76
C SER A 229 21.47 8.08 10.13
N LYS A 230 20.58 8.47 9.20
CA LYS A 230 20.55 9.83 8.62
C LYS A 230 20.32 10.86 9.74
N LYS A 231 21.02 12.00 9.68
CA LYS A 231 21.09 13.00 10.78
C LYS A 231 19.78 13.72 11.12
N SER A 232 18.70 13.57 10.35
CA SER A 232 17.41 14.22 10.60
C SER A 232 16.38 13.27 11.21
N ASP A 233 15.88 13.58 12.42
CA ASP A 233 14.92 12.71 13.15
C ASP A 233 13.54 12.60 12.49
N VAL A 234 13.14 13.59 11.69
CA VAL A 234 11.78 13.71 11.13
C VAL A 234 11.46 12.57 10.14
N HIS A 235 12.47 11.98 9.48
CA HIS A 235 12.29 10.87 8.53
C HIS A 235 12.43 9.48 9.16
N LYS A 236 12.80 9.36 10.45
CA LYS A 236 13.15 8.06 11.06
C LYS A 236 11.97 7.18 11.49
N LYS A 237 10.75 7.73 11.53
CA LYS A 237 9.59 7.10 12.22
C LYS A 237 8.25 7.17 11.46
N SER A 238 8.25 7.56 10.19
CA SER A 238 7.00 7.54 9.41
C SER A 238 7.26 7.53 7.91
N SER A 239 6.52 6.69 7.18
CA SER A 239 6.38 6.78 5.72
C SER A 239 6.12 8.23 5.30
N PRO A 240 6.76 8.77 4.24
CA PRO A 240 6.64 10.17 3.84
C PRO A 240 5.22 10.55 3.41
N PHE A 241 4.35 9.59 3.13
CA PHE A 241 2.94 9.83 2.77
C PHE A 241 1.98 9.66 3.95
N VAL A 242 0.79 10.23 3.82
CA VAL A 242 -0.37 9.88 4.67
C VAL A 242 -1.09 8.74 3.96
N SER A 243 -1.20 7.59 4.61
CA SER A 243 -1.95 6.44 4.12
C SER A 243 -3.34 6.33 4.77
N MET A 244 -4.18 5.52 4.15
CA MET A 244 -5.56 5.23 4.55
C MET A 244 -5.94 3.84 4.04
N TRP A 245 -6.97 3.24 4.61
CA TRP A 245 -7.44 1.93 4.17
C TRP A 245 -8.33 2.05 2.94
N TYR A 246 -8.07 1.22 1.94
CA TYR A 246 -8.86 0.98 0.74
C TYR A 246 -9.53 -0.38 0.89
N ILE A 247 -10.85 -0.45 0.83
CA ILE A 247 -11.59 -1.65 1.26
C ILE A 247 -12.62 -2.08 0.22
N TYR A 248 -12.58 -3.37 -0.09
CA TYR A 248 -13.60 -4.09 -0.83
C TYR A 248 -13.97 -5.36 -0.05
N GLY A 249 -15.26 -5.57 0.19
CA GLY A 249 -15.82 -6.72 0.90
C GLY A 249 -16.18 -7.90 -0.01
N GLY A 250 -15.73 -7.93 -1.26
CA GLY A 250 -16.05 -8.99 -2.22
C GLY A 250 -17.34 -8.79 -3.02
N ASN A 251 -18.30 -7.98 -2.53
CA ASN A 251 -19.49 -7.58 -3.28
C ASN A 251 -20.19 -6.39 -2.62
N GLU A 252 -21.13 -5.75 -3.32
CA GLU A 252 -21.86 -4.58 -2.82
C GLU A 252 -22.63 -4.84 -1.53
N ALA A 253 -23.31 -5.99 -1.40
CA ALA A 253 -24.06 -6.32 -0.19
C ALA A 253 -23.14 -6.42 1.04
N MET A 254 -21.95 -7.00 0.89
CA MET A 254 -20.95 -7.05 1.95
C MET A 254 -20.33 -5.67 2.22
N ASN A 255 -20.02 -4.87 1.19
CA ASN A 255 -19.53 -3.50 1.37
C ASN A 255 -20.51 -2.68 2.22
N ASN A 256 -21.82 -2.76 1.91
CA ASN A 256 -22.85 -2.07 2.67
C ASN A 256 -22.93 -2.58 4.13
N LYS A 257 -22.80 -3.89 4.38
CA LYS A 257 -22.72 -4.45 5.75
C LYS A 257 -21.50 -3.91 6.50
N LEU A 258 -20.31 -3.94 5.88
CA LEU A 258 -19.06 -3.44 6.46
C LEU A 258 -19.17 -1.96 6.82
N ILE A 259 -19.61 -1.12 5.86
CA ILE A 259 -19.79 0.33 6.07
C ILE A 259 -20.75 0.61 7.23
N GLN A 260 -21.89 -0.08 7.31
CA GLN A 260 -22.87 0.13 8.39
C GLN A 260 -22.37 -0.39 9.74
N HIS A 261 -21.55 -1.43 9.76
CA HIS A 261 -20.93 -1.93 10.98
C HIS A 261 -19.85 -0.96 11.50
N PHE A 262 -18.98 -0.46 10.61
CA PHE A 262 -17.97 0.55 10.96
C PHE A 262 -18.60 1.81 11.57
N LEU A 263 -19.68 2.34 10.95
CA LEU A 263 -20.37 3.54 11.43
C LEU A 263 -21.02 3.39 12.82
N ARG A 264 -21.11 2.17 13.36
CA ARG A 264 -21.63 1.85 14.70
C ARG A 264 -20.52 1.39 15.67
N SER A 265 -19.27 1.44 15.24
CA SER A 265 -18.12 0.95 15.99
C SER A 265 -17.27 2.11 16.53
N GLU A 266 -16.54 1.86 17.62
CA GLU A 266 -15.63 2.84 18.23
C GLU A 266 -14.58 3.39 17.27
N SER A 267 -14.19 2.64 16.23
CA SER A 267 -13.25 3.12 15.20
C SER A 267 -13.80 4.32 14.39
N ALA A 268 -15.12 4.59 14.40
CA ALA A 268 -15.68 5.81 13.83
C ALA A 268 -15.35 7.08 14.66
N ASN A 269 -14.85 6.92 15.89
CA ASN A 269 -14.37 8.03 16.71
C ASN A 269 -12.91 8.42 16.35
N SER A 270 -12.09 7.45 15.91
CA SER A 270 -10.70 7.67 15.46
C SER A 270 -10.56 7.93 13.96
N CYS A 271 -11.53 7.51 13.14
CA CYS A 271 -11.46 7.53 11.68
C CYS A 271 -12.71 8.10 11.01
N ASP A 272 -12.52 8.71 9.83
CA ASP A 272 -13.61 9.15 8.96
C ASP A 272 -13.83 8.12 7.84
N LEU A 273 -15.08 7.91 7.42
CA LEU A 273 -15.43 6.99 6.33
C LEU A 273 -15.82 7.75 5.06
N ALA A 274 -15.29 7.32 3.91
CA ALA A 274 -15.69 7.79 2.59
C ALA A 274 -16.21 6.62 1.74
N ARG A 275 -17.44 6.74 1.22
CA ARG A 275 -18.05 5.73 0.33
C ARG A 275 -17.59 5.81 -1.13
N SER A 276 -16.86 6.87 -1.52
CA SER A 276 -16.45 7.11 -2.91
C SER A 276 -15.29 8.11 -2.99
N LYS A 277 -14.69 8.23 -4.18
CA LYS A 277 -13.68 9.25 -4.49
C LYS A 277 -14.21 10.68 -4.33
N SER A 278 -15.51 10.90 -4.53
CA SER A 278 -16.14 12.20 -4.24
C SER A 278 -16.18 12.48 -2.75
N ALA A 279 -16.66 11.53 -1.94
CA ALA A 279 -16.69 11.67 -0.48
C ALA A 279 -15.28 11.91 0.12
N LEU A 280 -14.23 11.27 -0.44
CA LEU A 280 -12.83 11.54 -0.06
C LEU A 280 -12.40 13.00 -0.31
N ARG A 281 -12.91 13.65 -1.38
CA ARG A 281 -12.63 15.08 -1.65
C ARG A 281 -13.37 15.97 -0.66
N ASP A 282 -14.60 15.61 -0.28
CA ASP A 282 -15.41 16.38 0.65
C ASP A 282 -14.89 16.30 2.10
N LEU A 283 -14.37 15.14 2.53
CA LEU A 283 -13.65 15.01 3.81
C LEU A 283 -12.46 15.98 3.91
N ARG A 284 -11.72 16.23 2.82
CA ARG A 284 -10.60 17.18 2.78
C ARG A 284 -11.04 18.66 2.82
N ARG A 285 -12.31 18.94 2.54
CA ARG A 285 -12.89 20.30 2.52
C ARG A 285 -13.54 20.70 3.84
N LYS A 286 -13.96 19.73 4.66
CA LYS A 286 -14.35 19.98 6.04
C LYS A 286 -13.12 20.47 6.81
N LYS A 287 -13.15 21.72 7.29
CA LYS A 287 -12.21 22.16 8.32
C LYS A 287 -12.39 21.22 9.52
N ARG A 288 -11.29 20.62 9.96
CA ARG A 288 -11.19 19.91 11.25
C ARG A 288 -10.84 20.91 12.34
#